data_AF-X1ERQ0-F1
#
_entry.id   AF-X1ERQ0-F1
#
_cell.length_a   1.000
_cell.length_b   1.000
_cell.length_c   1.000
_cell.angle_alpha   90.00
_cell.angle_beta   90.00
_cell.angle_gamma   90.00
#
_symmetry.space_group_name_H-M   'P 1'
#
loop_
_entity.id
_entity.type
_entity.pdbx_description
1 polymer ?
#
loop_
_entity_poly.entity_id
_entity_poly.type
_entity_poly.pdbx_seq_one_letter_code
_entity_poly.pdbx_strand_id
1 'polypeptide(L)'
;PDLLILDEPIAGLDAKSVRVVKSILELHTQRGGSVLFSTHIMEIAQDLCDRIGIINKGKMVGIGTMEELRQQSNKIGASLEDVFLRLTEQDTSVNEIVKKLRESFKTRNL
;
A
#
# COMPACT_ATOMS: atom_id res chain seq x y z
N PRO A 1 -6.34 7.89 23.54
CA PRO A 1 -4.97 7.36 23.72
C PRO A 1 -4.02 8.25 22.91
N ASP A 2 -2.74 8.31 23.28
CA ASP A 2 -1.76 9.10 22.50
C ASP A 2 -1.34 8.36 21.22
N LEU A 3 -1.45 7.02 21.23
CA LEU A 3 -1.13 6.15 20.10
C LEU A 3 -2.20 5.05 19.95
N LEU A 4 -2.70 4.88 18.73
CA LEU A 4 -3.55 3.78 18.29
C LEU A 4 -2.72 2.84 17.41
N ILE A 5 -2.66 1.55 17.76
CA ILE A 5 -1.99 0.51 16.97
C ILE A 5 -3.05 -0.49 16.51
N LEU A 6 -3.18 -0.69 15.20
CA LEU A 6 -4.23 -1.50 14.60
C LEU A 6 -3.64 -2.48 13.58
N ASP A 7 -4.06 -3.74 13.65
CA ASP A 7 -3.68 -4.73 12.65
C ASP A 7 -4.83 -4.90 11.64
N GLU A 8 -4.59 -4.54 10.38
CA GLU A 8 -5.57 -4.66 9.28
C GLU A 8 -6.99 -4.11 9.61
N PRO A 9 -7.13 -2.87 10.12
CA PRO A 9 -8.40 -2.37 10.68
C PRO A 9 -9.56 -2.26 9.68
N ILE A 10 -9.27 -2.37 8.38
CA ILE A 10 -10.23 -2.13 7.29
C ILE A 10 -10.50 -3.43 6.49
N ALA A 11 -9.78 -4.51 6.77
CA ALA A 11 -9.95 -5.77 6.05
C ALA A 11 -11.37 -6.35 6.26
N GLY A 12 -12.03 -6.71 5.16
CA GLY A 12 -13.37 -7.31 5.18
C GLY A 12 -14.53 -6.33 5.42
N LEU A 13 -14.26 -5.01 5.50
CA LEU A 13 -15.31 -4.01 5.64
C LEU A 13 -15.95 -3.64 4.29
N ASP A 14 -17.26 -3.38 4.30
CA ASP A 14 -17.96 -2.77 3.18
C ASP A 14 -17.61 -1.27 3.02
N ALA A 15 -17.97 -0.68 1.87
CA ALA A 15 -17.62 0.70 1.54
C ALA A 15 -18.10 1.75 2.58
N LYS A 16 -19.26 1.56 3.20
CA LYS A 16 -19.78 2.46 4.24
C LYS A 16 -18.93 2.32 5.50
N SER A 17 -18.66 1.09 5.91
CA SER A 17 -17.87 0.79 7.10
C SER A 17 -16.43 1.30 6.98
N VAL A 18 -15.80 1.14 5.80
CA VAL A 18 -14.49 1.73 5.47
C VAL A 18 -14.52 3.25 5.70
N ARG A 19 -15.53 3.94 5.17
CA ARG A 19 -15.63 5.41 5.30
C ARG A 19 -15.73 5.85 6.77
N VAL A 20 -16.48 5.11 7.59
CA VAL A 20 -16.60 5.40 9.02
C VAL A 20 -15.25 5.21 9.74
N VAL A 21 -14.56 4.10 9.48
CA VAL A 21 -13.25 3.84 10.11
C VAL A 21 -12.25 4.92 9.72
N LYS A 22 -12.17 5.30 8.42
CA LYS A 22 -11.32 6.41 7.95
C LYS A 22 -11.57 7.69 8.75
N SER A 23 -12.84 8.11 8.88
CA SER A 23 -13.19 9.29 9.66
C SER A 23 -12.79 9.19 11.14
N ILE A 24 -12.87 8.02 11.75
CA ILE A 24 -12.45 7.81 13.15
C ILE A 24 -10.93 8.03 13.29
N LEU A 25 -10.13 7.48 12.36
CA LEU A 25 -8.67 7.63 12.37
C LEU A 25 -8.27 9.10 12.14
N GLU A 26 -8.90 9.77 11.18
CA GLU A 26 -8.68 11.20 10.90
C GLU A 26 -9.04 12.08 12.11
N LEU A 27 -10.18 11.84 12.75
CA LEU A 27 -10.58 12.59 13.94
C LEU A 27 -9.64 12.33 15.12
N HIS A 28 -9.06 11.13 15.22
CA HIS A 28 -8.07 10.81 16.24
C HIS A 28 -6.80 11.64 16.06
N THR A 29 -6.27 11.71 14.84
CA THR A 29 -5.05 12.48 14.54
C THR A 29 -5.29 13.99 14.68
N GLN A 30 -6.45 14.50 14.28
CA GLN A 30 -6.84 15.90 14.48
C GLN A 30 -6.92 16.32 15.95
N ARG A 31 -7.15 15.37 16.86
CA ARG A 31 -7.15 15.61 18.32
C ARG A 31 -5.77 15.49 18.96
N GLY A 32 -4.71 15.32 18.17
CA GLY A 32 -3.32 15.19 18.63
C GLY A 32 -2.88 13.76 18.93
N GLY A 33 -3.71 12.75 18.66
CA GLY A 33 -3.32 11.35 18.74
C GLY A 33 -2.50 10.91 17.52
N SER A 34 -1.80 9.78 17.64
CA SER A 34 -1.08 9.15 16.52
C SER A 34 -1.72 7.80 16.17
N VAL A 35 -1.65 7.41 14.90
CA VAL A 35 -2.15 6.11 14.43
C VAL A 35 -1.03 5.37 13.71
N LEU A 36 -0.84 4.11 14.07
CA LEU A 36 -0.02 3.13 13.35
C LEU A 36 -0.92 1.96 12.96
N PHE A 37 -0.99 1.63 11.67
CA PHE A 37 -1.72 0.45 11.24
C PHE A 37 -0.99 -0.30 10.12
N SER A 38 -1.24 -1.61 10.05
CA SER A 38 -0.84 -2.46 8.93
C SER A 38 -1.97 -2.54 7.91
N THR A 39 -1.63 -2.58 6.63
CA THR A 39 -2.56 -3.01 5.59
C THR A 39 -1.85 -3.59 4.38
N HIS A 40 -2.49 -4.56 3.73
CA HIS A 40 -2.13 -5.04 2.40
C HIS A 40 -2.84 -4.26 1.26
N ILE A 41 -3.70 -3.28 1.58
CA ILE A 41 -4.43 -2.48 0.59
C ILE A 41 -3.68 -1.16 0.36
N MET A 42 -2.87 -1.11 -0.71
CA MET A 42 -1.96 0.02 -0.96
C MET A 42 -2.69 1.35 -1.19
N GLU A 43 -3.86 1.34 -1.82
CA GLU A 43 -4.68 2.54 -2.01
C GLU A 43 -5.10 3.18 -0.69
N ILE A 44 -5.41 2.36 0.32
CA ILE A 44 -5.78 2.85 1.65
C ILE A 44 -4.58 3.43 2.38
N ALA A 45 -3.43 2.76 2.33
CA ALA A 45 -2.20 3.27 2.92
C ALA A 45 -1.80 4.61 2.29
N GLN A 46 -1.92 4.73 0.95
CA GLN A 46 -1.61 5.96 0.23
C GLN A 46 -2.58 7.12 0.53
N ASP A 47 -3.84 6.81 0.81
CA ASP A 47 -4.90 7.80 1.09
C ASP A 47 -4.86 8.31 2.55
N LEU A 48 -4.53 7.44 3.51
CA LEU A 48 -4.64 7.76 4.94
C LEU A 48 -3.33 8.08 5.65
N CYS A 49 -2.20 7.58 5.16
CA CYS A 49 -0.94 7.67 5.90
C CYS A 49 -0.10 8.88 5.45
N ASP A 50 0.40 9.64 6.42
CA ASP A 50 1.43 10.67 6.16
C ASP A 50 2.77 10.03 5.76
N ARG A 51 3.08 8.86 6.34
CA ARG A 51 4.29 8.07 6.08
C ARG A 51 3.96 6.60 6.05
N ILE A 52 4.65 5.87 5.18
CA ILE A 52 4.42 4.44 4.94
C ILE A 52 5.75 3.70 5.11
N GLY A 53 5.72 2.58 5.83
CA GLY A 53 6.83 1.64 5.93
C GLY A 53 6.53 0.37 5.14
N ILE A 54 7.50 -0.09 4.36
CA ILE A 54 7.41 -1.34 3.57
C ILE A 54 8.33 -2.39 4.19
N ILE A 55 7.74 -3.52 4.59
CA ILE A 55 8.45 -4.66 5.18
C ILE A 55 8.53 -5.80 4.17
N ASN A 56 9.71 -6.37 3.98
CA ASN A 56 9.92 -7.59 3.21
C ASN A 56 10.84 -8.54 3.98
N LYS A 57 10.45 -9.81 4.11
CA LYS A 57 11.23 -10.85 4.82
C LYS A 57 11.73 -10.40 6.21
N GLY A 58 10.86 -9.71 6.97
CA GLY A 58 11.17 -9.21 8.31
C GLY A 58 12.11 -8.01 8.35
N LYS A 59 12.41 -7.36 7.22
CA LYS A 59 13.27 -6.17 7.14
C LYS A 59 12.50 -4.98 6.59
N MET A 60 12.77 -3.80 7.14
CA MET A 60 12.30 -2.53 6.56
C MET A 60 13.09 -2.27 5.28
N VAL A 61 12.42 -2.34 4.13
CA VAL A 61 13.03 -2.09 2.82
C VAL A 61 12.76 -0.68 2.30
N GLY A 62 11.82 0.05 2.92
CA GLY A 62 11.57 1.46 2.67
C GLY A 62 10.72 2.06 3.78
N ILE A 63 10.95 3.34 4.08
CA ILE A 63 10.10 4.14 4.97
C ILE A 63 10.16 5.60 4.55
N GLY A 64 9.02 6.27 4.53
CA GLY A 64 8.95 7.68 4.17
C GLY A 64 7.56 8.13 3.77
N THR A 65 7.46 9.39 3.38
CA THR A 65 6.31 9.91 2.64
C THR A 65 6.21 9.23 1.28
N MET A 66 5.06 9.36 0.60
CA MET A 66 4.89 8.82 -0.75
C MET A 66 5.96 9.35 -1.74
N GLU A 67 6.38 10.61 -1.58
CA GLU A 67 7.40 11.21 -2.44
C GLU A 67 8.81 10.63 -2.18
N GLU A 68 9.18 10.46 -0.91
CA GLU A 68 10.45 9.82 -0.52
C GLU A 68 10.50 8.36 -1.02
N LEU A 69 9.38 7.64 -0.92
CA LEU A 69 9.26 6.26 -1.39
C LEU A 69 9.37 6.15 -2.92
N ARG A 70 8.84 7.12 -3.69
CA ARG A 70 9.02 7.19 -5.15
C ARG A 70 10.48 7.41 -5.55
N GLN A 71 11.19 8.25 -4.80
CA GLN A 71 12.62 8.48 -5.02
C GLN A 71 13.41 7.18 -4.77
N GLN A 72 13.07 6.44 -3.70
CA GLN A 72 13.70 5.14 -3.39
C GLN A 72 13.46 4.09 -4.50
N SER A 73 12.30 4.13 -5.17
CA SER A 73 12.00 3.20 -6.28
C SER A 73 12.60 3.62 -7.63
N ASN A 74 13.22 4.81 -7.73
CA ASN A 74 13.70 5.42 -8.97
C ASN A 74 12.61 5.54 -10.07
N LYS A 75 11.34 5.73 -9.68
CA LYS A 75 10.22 5.80 -10.62
C LYS A 75 9.30 6.98 -10.32
N ILE A 76 9.34 7.98 -11.21
CA ILE A 76 8.51 9.18 -11.10
C ILE A 76 7.04 8.83 -11.36
N GLY A 77 6.14 9.33 -10.52
CA GLY A 77 4.69 9.12 -10.67
C GLY A 77 4.22 7.70 -10.34
N ALA A 78 5.08 6.86 -9.76
CA ALA A 78 4.72 5.51 -9.33
C ALA A 78 3.59 5.51 -8.29
N SER A 79 2.69 4.53 -8.37
CA SER A 79 1.76 4.22 -7.28
C SER A 79 2.51 3.59 -6.11
N LEU A 80 1.88 3.50 -4.94
CA LEU A 80 2.47 2.76 -3.81
C LEU A 80 2.67 1.27 -4.16
N GLU A 81 1.79 0.70 -4.98
CA GLU A 81 1.92 -0.67 -5.48
C GLU A 81 3.18 -0.85 -6.34
N ASP A 82 3.45 0.08 -7.27
CA ASP A 82 4.67 0.09 -8.08
C ASP A 82 5.93 0.13 -7.21
N VAL A 83 5.93 1.03 -6.22
CA VAL A 83 7.03 1.18 -5.26
C VAL A 83 7.22 -0.13 -4.49
N PHE A 84 6.14 -0.71 -3.99
CA PHE A 84 6.16 -1.96 -3.24
C PHE A 84 6.78 -3.10 -4.06
N LEU A 85 6.30 -3.32 -5.29
CA LEU A 85 6.83 -4.36 -6.17
C LEU A 85 8.32 -4.17 -6.48
N ARG A 86 8.75 -2.91 -6.61
CA ARG A 86 10.16 -2.59 -6.87
C ARG A 86 11.03 -2.83 -5.65
N LEU A 87 10.67 -2.30 -4.48
CA LEU A 87 11.45 -2.44 -3.25
C LEU A 87 11.43 -3.86 -2.68
N THR A 88 10.46 -4.68 -3.09
CA THR A 88 10.40 -6.11 -2.74
C THR A 88 11.04 -7.03 -3.79
N GLU A 89 11.60 -6.48 -4.87
CA GLU A 89 12.20 -7.21 -6.00
C GLU A 89 11.22 -8.19 -6.68
N GLN A 90 9.92 -7.86 -6.67
CA GLN A 90 8.86 -8.67 -7.25
C GLN A 90 8.46 -8.23 -8.66
N ASP A 91 8.83 -7.01 -9.06
CA ASP A 91 8.49 -6.40 -10.37
C ASP A 91 8.74 -7.32 -11.58
N THR A 92 9.89 -8.00 -11.59
CA THR A 92 10.28 -8.91 -12.69
C THR A 92 9.38 -10.13 -12.75
N SER A 93 9.09 -10.74 -11.60
CA SER A 93 8.22 -11.92 -11.51
C SER A 93 6.78 -11.61 -11.93
N VAL A 94 6.24 -10.47 -11.49
CA VAL A 94 4.89 -10.02 -11.86
C VAL A 94 4.80 -9.75 -13.36
N ASN A 95 5.79 -9.05 -13.94
CA ASN A 95 5.82 -8.76 -15.37
C ASN A 95 5.86 -10.04 -16.22
N GLU A 96 6.58 -11.06 -15.78
CA GLU A 96 6.66 -12.34 -16.49
C GLU A 96 5.32 -13.09 -16.47
N ILE A 97 4.63 -13.10 -15.32
CA ILE A 97 3.29 -13.66 -15.16
C ILE A 97 2.30 -12.94 -16.09
N VAL A 98 2.28 -11.59 -16.05
CA VAL A 98 1.39 -10.77 -16.89
C VAL A 98 1.65 -10.99 -18.37
N LYS A 99 2.92 -11.13 -18.79
CA LYS A 99 3.29 -11.43 -20.17
C LYS A 99 2.71 -12.77 -20.62
N LYS A 100 2.93 -13.84 -19.84
CA LYS A 100 2.40 -15.19 -20.13
C LYS A 100 0.87 -15.21 -20.21
N LEU A 101 0.19 -14.49 -19.31
CA LEU A 101 -1.26 -14.34 -19.34
C LEU A 101 -1.74 -13.69 -20.65
N ARG A 102 -1.13 -12.55 -21.03
CA ARG A 102 -1.48 -11.83 -22.27
C ARG A 102 -1.28 -12.68 -23.53
N GLU A 103 -0.20 -13.46 -23.59
CA GLU A 103 0.07 -14.38 -24.70
C GLU A 103 -1.01 -15.46 -24.78
N SER A 104 -1.38 -16.08 -23.65
CA SER A 104 -2.44 -17.11 -23.61
C SER A 104 -3.80 -16.60 -24.09
N PHE A 105 -4.19 -15.37 -23.71
CA PHE A 105 -5.44 -14.77 -24.18
C PHE A 105 -5.40 -14.40 -25.68
N LYS A 106 -4.23 -14.08 -26.24
CA LYS A 106 -4.09 -13.83 -27.69
C LYS A 106 -4.23 -15.11 -28.51
N THR A 107 -3.75 -16.24 -28.01
CA THR A 107 -3.80 -17.54 -28.72
C THR A 107 -5.21 -18.15 -28.75
N ARG A 108 -6.12 -17.74 -27.87
CA ARG A 108 -7.51 -18.26 -27.79
C ARG A 108 -8.53 -17.54 -28.69
N ASN A 109 -8.13 -16.48 -29.38
CA ASN A 109 -8.99 -15.71 -30.31
C ASN A 109 -8.68 -16.01 -31.81
N LEU A 110 -8.08 -17.17 -32.10
CA LEU A 110 -7.91 -17.77 -33.43
C LEU A 110 -8.46 -19.19 -33.39
#